data_AF-A0A920GWN8-F1
#
_entry.id   AF-A0A920GWN8-F1
#
_cell.length_a   1.000
_cell.length_b   1.000
_cell.length_c   1.000
_cell.angle_alpha   90.00
_cell.angle_beta   90.00
_cell.angle_gamma   90.00
#
_symmetry.space_group_name_H-M   'P 1'
#
loop_
_entity.id
_entity.type
_entity.pdbx_description
1 polymer ?
#
loop_
_entity_poly.entity_id
_entity_poly.type
_entity_poly.pdbx_seq_one_letter_code
_entity_poly.pdbx_strand_id
1 'polypeptide(L)' 'MIIVEWRGTPIYVVRHSEESLNEIDKNLDRLADPDSDTEVQPIYAKNKYRSRKPGISVLSAVCTHLGCAPSIIHN' A
#
# COMPACT_ATOMS: atom_id res chain seq x y z
N MET A 1 7.78 -2.32 -9.68
CA MET A 1 6.90 -1.17 -9.35
C MET A 1 7.23 -0.05 -10.31
N ILE A 2 6.27 0.82 -10.62
CA ILE A 2 6.53 2.11 -11.28
C ILE A 2 6.09 3.26 -10.37
N ILE A 3 6.74 4.42 -10.54
CA ILE A 3 6.40 5.67 -9.85
C ILE A 3 5.88 6.64 -10.91
N VAL A 4 4.72 7.22 -10.65
CA VAL A 4 4.12 8.26 -11.51
C VAL A 4 3.77 9.47 -10.66
N GLU A 5 3.91 10.66 -11.22
CA GLU A 5 3.45 11.89 -10.55
C GLU A 5 1.98 12.12 -10.88
N TRP A 6 1.18 12.44 -9.85
CA TRP A 6 -0.20 12.83 -10.01
C TRP A 6 -0.56 13.93 -9.02
N ARG A 7 -1.02 15.08 -9.53
CA ARG A 7 -1.38 16.26 -8.73
C ARG A 7 -0.25 16.72 -7.80
N GLY A 8 1.01 16.64 -8.26
CA GLY A 8 2.17 17.09 -7.48
C GLY A 8 2.63 16.12 -6.39
N THR A 9 2.05 14.91 -6.31
CA THR A 9 2.50 13.87 -5.37
C THR A 9 2.87 12.57 -6.10
N PRO A 10 3.79 11.77 -5.53
CA PRO A 10 4.13 10.48 -6.11
C PRO A 10 3.03 9.45 -5.86
N ILE A 11 2.71 8.68 -6.89
CA ILE A 11 1.83 7.50 -6.83
C ILE A 11 2.67 6.28 -7.17
N TYR A 12 2.61 5.27 -6.30
CA TYR A 12 3.26 3.99 -6.54
C TYR A 12 2.27 3.00 -7.13
N VAL A 13 2.63 2.37 -8.25
CA VAL A 13 1.91 1.24 -8.83
C VAL A 13 2.76 -0.01 -8.67
N VAL A 14 2.30 -0.90 -7.79
CA VAL A 14 3.01 -2.12 -7.41
C VAL A 14 2.26 -3.32 -7.97
N ARG A 15 2.99 -4.20 -8.67
CA ARG A 15 2.53 -5.54 -9.01
C ARG A 15 3.19 -6.51 -8.04
N HIS A 16 2.39 -7.21 -7.25
CA HIS A 16 2.85 -8.19 -6.26
C HIS A 16 3.05 -9.56 -6.91
N SER A 17 4.05 -10.30 -6.43
CA SER A 17 4.21 -11.72 -6.72
C SER A 17 3.23 -12.55 -5.88
N GLU A 18 3.02 -13.81 -6.27
CA GLU A 18 2.22 -14.75 -5.45
C GLU A 18 2.82 -14.93 -4.06
N GLU A 19 4.15 -15.03 -3.97
CA GLU A 19 4.88 -15.08 -2.70
C GLU A 19 4.53 -13.88 -1.81
N SER A 20 4.62 -12.65 -2.32
CA SER A 20 4.27 -11.45 -1.56
C SER A 20 2.81 -11.42 -1.10
N LEU A 21 1.89 -11.99 -1.88
CA LEU A 21 0.48 -12.08 -1.49
C LEU A 21 0.24 -13.10 -0.38
N ASN A 22 1.05 -14.16 -0.33
CA ASN A 22 0.97 -15.19 0.71
C ASN A 22 1.51 -14.69 2.08
N GLU A 23 2.30 -13.62 2.08
CA GLU A 23 2.83 -13.01 3.31
C GLU A 23 1.83 -12.09 4.04
N ILE A 24 0.75 -11.65 3.38
CA ILE A 24 -0.17 -10.60 3.89
C ILE A 24 -0.77 -10.96 5.25
N ASP A 25 -1.10 -12.23 5.47
CA ASP A 25 -1.79 -12.69 6.68
C ASP A 25 -0.82 -12.97 7.85
N LYS A 26 0.47 -12.64 7.70
CA LYS A 26 1.50 -12.87 8.73
C LYS A 26 1.78 -11.61 9.56
N ASN A 27 2.10 -11.80 10.84
CA ASN A 27 2.50 -10.74 11.78
C ASN A 27 1.48 -9.60 11.93
N LEU A 28 0.18 -9.89 11.81
CA LEU A 28 -0.89 -8.87 11.90
C LEU A 28 -0.89 -8.14 13.25
N ASP A 29 -0.49 -8.82 14.32
CA ASP A 29 -0.33 -8.30 15.69
C ASP A 29 0.72 -7.19 15.81
N ARG A 30 1.66 -7.11 14.85
CA ARG A 30 2.70 -6.08 14.81
C ARG A 30 2.31 -4.85 13.99
N LEU A 31 1.17 -4.88 13.31
CA LEU A 31 0.69 -3.77 12.49
C LEU A 31 -0.13 -2.79 13.33
N ALA A 32 0.08 -1.49 13.13
CA ALA A 32 -0.71 -0.46 13.81
C ALA A 32 -2.16 -0.37 13.30
N ASP A 33 -2.40 -0.75 12.04
CA ASP A 33 -3.71 -0.79 11.40
C ASP A 33 -3.78 -2.01 10.46
N PRO A 34 -3.98 -3.23 11.00
CA PRO A 34 -4.06 -4.44 10.19
C PRO A 34 -5.32 -4.47 9.31
N ASP A 35 -6.47 -4.10 9.89
CA ASP A 35 -7.79 -4.20 9.27
C ASP A 35 -8.17 -3.00 8.38
N SER A 36 -7.29 -2.00 8.29
CA SER A 36 -7.47 -0.81 7.47
C SER A 36 -8.71 -0.01 7.90
N ASP A 37 -8.88 0.16 9.20
CA ASP A 37 -10.00 0.87 9.81
C ASP A 37 -9.82 2.39 9.81
N THR A 38 -8.62 2.89 9.50
CA THR A 38 -8.38 4.32 9.35
C THR A 38 -9.11 4.88 8.10
N GLU A 39 -9.85 5.99 8.28
CA GLU A 39 -10.80 6.54 7.28
C GLU A 39 -10.17 7.08 5.97
N VAL A 40 -8.87 6.89 5.77
CA VAL A 40 -8.14 7.38 4.57
C VAL A 40 -8.31 6.48 3.34
N GLN A 41 -8.91 5.29 3.48
CA GLN A 41 -9.02 4.33 2.37
C GLN A 41 -10.41 4.35 1.68
N PRO A 42 -10.45 4.21 0.35
CA PRO A 42 -11.71 3.96 -0.35
C PRO A 42 -12.39 2.67 0.12
N ILE A 43 -13.72 2.63 0.12
CA ILE A 43 -14.51 1.45 0.56
C ILE A 43 -14.07 0.16 -0.13
N TYR A 44 -13.77 0.21 -1.43
CA TYR A 44 -13.34 -0.98 -2.19
C TYR A 44 -11.98 -1.53 -1.75
N ALA A 45 -11.18 -0.75 -1.02
CA ALA A 45 -9.86 -1.12 -0.54
C ALA A 45 -9.88 -1.56 0.93
N LYS A 46 -11.03 -1.55 1.61
CA LYS A 46 -11.20 -2.12 2.95
C LYS A 46 -11.26 -3.66 2.88
N ASN A 47 -10.13 -4.26 2.56
CA ASN A 47 -9.92 -5.70 2.46
C ASN A 47 -8.42 -6.00 2.68
N LYS A 48 -8.10 -7.28 2.88
CA LYS A 48 -6.72 -7.69 3.18
C LYS A 48 -5.67 -7.31 2.13
N TYR A 49 -6.06 -7.16 0.86
CA TYR A 49 -5.14 -6.81 -0.23
C TYR A 49 -5.00 -5.30 -0.43
N ARG A 50 -5.81 -4.48 0.26
CA ARG A 50 -5.89 -3.02 0.10
C ARG A 50 -5.95 -2.57 -1.35
N SER A 51 -6.68 -3.34 -2.16
CA SER A 51 -6.76 -3.17 -3.60
C SER A 51 -8.09 -3.66 -4.16
N ARG A 52 -8.47 -3.14 -5.33
CA ARG A 52 -9.67 -3.57 -6.05
C ARG A 52 -9.47 -4.89 -6.78
N LYS A 53 -8.25 -5.13 -7.28
CA LYS A 53 -7.84 -6.40 -7.91
C LYS A 53 -6.65 -6.94 -7.10
N PRO A 54 -6.73 -8.15 -6.54
CA PRO A 54 -5.59 -8.76 -5.86
C PRO A 54 -4.35 -8.75 -6.75
N GLY A 55 -3.20 -8.36 -6.18
CA GLY A 55 -1.92 -8.33 -6.87
C GLY A 55 -1.53 -7.00 -7.50
N ILE A 56 -2.42 -6.00 -7.59
CA ILE A 56 -2.07 -4.64 -8.04
C ILE A 56 -2.47 -3.62 -6.97
N SER A 57 -1.50 -2.93 -6.40
CA SER A 57 -1.73 -1.81 -5.48
C SER A 57 -1.42 -0.49 -6.17
N VAL A 58 -2.30 0.49 -5.96
CA VAL A 58 -2.11 1.89 -6.34
C VAL A 58 -2.13 2.70 -5.06
N LEU A 59 -0.99 3.28 -4.68
CA LEU A 59 -0.79 3.90 -3.38
C LEU A 59 -0.42 5.37 -3.55
N SER A 60 -1.05 6.23 -2.76
CA SER A 60 -0.49 7.57 -2.50
C SER A 60 0.81 7.40 -1.75
N ALA A 61 1.95 7.69 -2.38
CA ALA A 61 3.26 7.52 -1.79
C ALA A 61 3.66 8.76 -0.96
N VAL A 62 2.72 9.22 -0.14
CA VAL A 62 2.88 10.35 0.77
C VAL A 62 2.79 9.78 2.18
N CYS A 63 3.91 9.81 2.92
CA CYS A 63 3.95 9.30 4.28
C CYS A 63 2.90 9.98 5.15
N THR A 64 2.07 9.21 5.84
CA THR A 64 0.97 9.72 6.69
C THR A 64 1.45 10.44 7.96
N HIS A 65 2.76 10.44 8.24
CA HIS A 65 3.36 11.23 9.31
C HIS A 65 3.57 12.69 8.88
N LEU A 66 4.54 12.94 7.98
CA LEU A 66 4.96 14.29 7.58
C LEU A 66 5.13 14.47 6.06
N GLY A 67 4.57 13.56 5.25
CA GLY A 67 4.45 13.76 3.80
C GLY A 67 5.68 13.42 2.95
N CYS A 68 6.77 12.94 3.55
CA CYS A 68 7.91 12.42 2.78
C CYS A 68 7.50 11.27 1.86
N ALA A 69 8.22 11.09 0.74
CA ALA A 69 8.04 9.91 -0.11
C ALA A 69 8.69 8.68 0.56
N PRO A 70 7.96 7.56 0.77
CA PRO A 70 8.55 6.34 1.31
C PRO A 70 9.65 5.80 0.38
N SER A 71 10.86 5.63 0.91
CA SER A 71 11.94 4.99 0.19
C SER A 71 11.65 3.50 0.05
N ILE A 72 11.77 2.97 -1.17
CA ILE A 72 11.76 1.52 -1.39
C ILE A 72 13.20 1.13 -1.60
N ILE A 73 13.87 0.74 -0.52
CA ILE A 73 15.25 0.27 -0.59
C ILE A 73 15.24 -1.05 -1.36
N HIS A 74 15.80 -1.04 -2.57
CA HIS A 74 16.35 -2.23 -3.19
C HIS A 74 17.82 -2.28 -2.76
N ASN A 75 18.19 -3.34 -2.07
CA ASN A 75 19.60 -3.74 -2.01
C ASN A 75 19.77 -4.85 -3.03
#